data_AF-A0A7W2R2Z2-F1
#
_entry.id   AF-A0A7W2R2Z2-F1
#
_cell.length_a   1.000
_cell.length_b   1.000
_cell.length_c   1.000
_cell.angle_alpha   90.00
_cell.angle_beta   90.00
_cell.angle_gamma   90.00
#
_symmetry.space_group_name_H-M   'P 1'
#
loop_
_entity.id
_entity.type
_entity.pdbx_description
1 polymer ?
#
loop_
_entity_poly.entity_id
_entity_poly.type
_entity_poly.pdbx_seq_one_letter_code
_entity_poly.pdbx_strand_id
1 'polypeptide(L)'
;MKIAIYSQNFKKKESTIKTLFDYLLDKAADVFIENQFYRQIDKHFDLKNQYKTFETFQSLDNSFDLLISMGGDGTILRAITYVSNLSIPIIGINTGRLGFLATIQTNQIESALDSIFEGDYKISERSLLCIETKPENKDLIQLNFALNEIAVSRKNTTSMITVHTHLDGEYLTSYWSDGLIVSSPTGSTGYSLSCGGPVISPAAKSFVITPIAPHNLSARPLIIPDDTEIQLKVDGREEFYLISLDSRIATLHNSTIVTIKKADFKIKMIELHSESFIDTLRKKLLWGEDKRN
;
A
#
# COMPACT_ATOMS: atom_id res chain seq x y z
N MET A 1 -20.84 -7.32 -13.83
CA MET A 1 -19.77 -7.16 -12.82
C MET A 1 -19.64 -5.68 -12.53
N LYS A 2 -19.74 -5.28 -11.27
CA LYS A 2 -19.68 -3.89 -10.82
C LYS A 2 -18.25 -3.53 -10.42
N ILE A 3 -17.64 -2.61 -11.15
CA ILE A 3 -16.20 -2.34 -11.12
C ILE A 3 -15.93 -0.89 -10.73
N ALA A 4 -15.13 -0.67 -9.69
CA ALA A 4 -14.61 0.64 -9.33
C ALA A 4 -13.27 0.90 -10.01
N ILE A 5 -13.05 2.10 -10.54
CA ILE A 5 -11.78 2.51 -11.15
C ILE A 5 -11.20 3.72 -10.41
N TYR A 6 -9.94 3.60 -10.00
CA TYR A 6 -9.19 4.65 -9.31
C TYR A 6 -7.84 4.96 -9.95
N SER A 7 -7.48 6.24 -10.02
CA SER A 7 -6.14 6.72 -10.40
C SER A 7 -5.88 8.09 -9.77
N GLN A 8 -4.63 8.38 -9.44
CA GLN A 8 -4.24 9.69 -8.89
C GLN A 8 -3.99 10.75 -9.96
N ASN A 9 -3.58 10.32 -11.16
CA ASN A 9 -3.10 11.24 -12.19
C ASN A 9 -3.37 10.68 -13.58
N PHE A 10 -3.92 11.53 -14.43
CA PHE A 10 -4.19 11.25 -15.84
C PHE A 10 -2.94 11.37 -16.74
N LYS A 11 -1.98 12.26 -16.41
CA LYS A 11 -0.91 12.64 -17.35
C LYS A 11 -0.08 11.42 -17.81
N LYS A 12 0.02 11.26 -19.14
CA LYS A 12 0.73 10.18 -19.87
C LYS A 12 0.11 8.77 -19.83
N LYS A 13 -1.21 8.65 -19.58
CA LYS A 13 -1.90 7.35 -19.46
C LYS A 13 -3.06 7.15 -20.45
N GLU A 14 -3.19 8.03 -21.45
CA GLU A 14 -4.39 8.11 -22.29
C GLU A 14 -4.70 6.81 -23.04
N SER A 15 -3.70 6.21 -23.69
CA SER A 15 -3.87 4.94 -24.39
C SER A 15 -4.27 3.79 -23.46
N THR A 16 -3.67 3.72 -22.27
CA THR A 16 -3.99 2.71 -21.26
C THR A 16 -5.43 2.83 -20.77
N ILE A 17 -5.88 4.06 -20.49
CA ILE A 17 -7.26 4.35 -20.06
C ILE A 17 -8.23 3.97 -21.16
N LYS A 18 -7.93 4.34 -22.41
CA LYS A 18 -8.75 3.99 -23.57
C LYS A 18 -8.90 2.47 -23.71
N THR A 19 -7.79 1.72 -23.71
CA THR A 19 -7.82 0.25 -23.79
C THR A 19 -8.66 -0.37 -22.68
N LEU A 20 -8.50 0.08 -21.44
CA LEU A 20 -9.31 -0.40 -20.32
C LEU A 20 -10.80 -0.10 -20.52
N PHE A 21 -11.12 1.14 -20.90
CA PHE A 21 -12.52 1.58 -20.97
C PHE A 21 -13.25 0.92 -22.14
N ASP A 22 -12.61 0.83 -23.31
CA ASP A 22 -13.15 0.12 -24.48
C ASP A 22 -13.45 -1.34 -24.13
N TYR A 23 -12.50 -2.02 -23.47
CA TYR A 23 -12.66 -3.41 -23.06
C TYR A 23 -13.82 -3.58 -22.06
N LEU A 24 -13.90 -2.73 -21.04
CA LEU A 24 -14.97 -2.82 -20.03
C LEU A 24 -16.35 -2.51 -20.62
N LEU A 25 -16.42 -1.63 -21.62
CA LEU A 25 -17.65 -1.33 -22.36
C LEU A 25 -18.09 -2.55 -23.19
N ASP A 26 -17.16 -3.21 -23.89
CA ASP A 26 -17.44 -4.43 -24.67
C ASP A 26 -17.97 -5.58 -23.79
N LYS A 27 -17.42 -5.74 -22.59
CA LYS A 27 -17.91 -6.72 -21.60
C LYS A 27 -19.20 -6.29 -20.88
N ALA A 28 -19.78 -5.14 -21.22
CA ALA A 28 -20.97 -4.57 -20.59
C ALA A 28 -20.87 -4.54 -19.04
N ALA A 29 -19.71 -4.13 -18.51
CA ALA A 29 -19.49 -4.00 -17.08
C ALA A 29 -20.17 -2.75 -16.49
N ASP A 30 -20.59 -2.82 -15.23
CA ASP A 30 -21.15 -1.68 -14.50
C ASP A 30 -19.99 -0.88 -13.88
N VAL A 31 -19.50 0.14 -14.61
CA VAL A 31 -18.26 0.85 -14.28
C VAL A 31 -18.53 2.13 -13.48
N PHE A 32 -17.80 2.30 -12.38
CA PHE A 32 -17.82 3.51 -11.55
C PHE A 32 -16.41 4.08 -11.42
N ILE A 33 -16.23 5.36 -11.74
CA ILE A 33 -14.94 6.05 -11.68
C ILE A 33 -14.89 6.97 -10.45
N GLU A 34 -13.77 7.02 -9.75
CA GLU A 34 -13.63 7.93 -8.60
C GLU A 34 -13.86 9.39 -9.04
N ASN A 35 -14.62 10.15 -8.24
CA ASN A 35 -15.09 11.49 -8.57
C ASN A 35 -13.99 12.47 -9.06
N GLN A 36 -12.84 12.53 -8.40
CA GLN A 36 -11.75 13.42 -8.82
C GLN A 36 -11.10 12.91 -10.11
N PHE A 37 -10.88 11.60 -10.22
CA PHE A 37 -10.34 11.00 -11.44
C PHE A 37 -11.26 11.22 -12.64
N TYR A 38 -12.57 11.01 -12.50
CA TYR A 38 -13.57 11.29 -13.53
C TYR A 38 -13.43 12.73 -14.05
N ARG A 39 -13.40 13.72 -13.14
CA ARG A 39 -13.28 15.15 -13.51
C ARG A 39 -11.99 15.47 -14.27
N GLN A 40 -10.90 14.74 -14.01
CA GLN A 40 -9.64 14.91 -14.72
C GLN A 40 -9.72 14.41 -16.17
N ILE A 41 -10.45 13.33 -16.42
CA ILE A 41 -10.44 12.62 -17.70
C ILE A 41 -11.64 12.93 -18.61
N ASP A 42 -12.76 13.42 -18.06
CA ASP A 42 -13.97 13.77 -18.81
C ASP A 42 -13.68 14.74 -19.97
N LYS A 43 -12.76 15.69 -19.75
CA LYS A 43 -12.31 16.66 -20.76
C LYS A 43 -11.54 16.03 -21.94
N HIS A 44 -11.02 14.82 -21.78
CA HIS A 44 -10.16 14.16 -22.76
C HIS A 44 -10.89 13.05 -23.52
N PHE A 45 -11.76 12.31 -22.84
CA PHE A 45 -12.45 11.15 -23.42
C PHE A 45 -13.92 11.38 -23.77
N ASP A 46 -14.48 12.56 -23.44
CA ASP A 46 -15.89 12.85 -23.65
C ASP A 46 -16.79 11.73 -23.08
N LEU A 47 -16.59 11.43 -21.79
CA LEU A 47 -17.18 10.24 -21.14
C LEU A 47 -18.69 10.20 -21.27
N LYS A 48 -19.34 11.37 -21.25
CA LYS A 48 -20.79 11.50 -21.42
C LYS A 48 -21.32 11.02 -22.77
N ASN A 49 -20.49 11.01 -23.81
CA ASN A 49 -20.91 10.58 -25.14
C ASN A 49 -20.38 9.18 -25.47
N GLN A 50 -19.11 8.91 -25.17
CA GLN A 50 -18.44 7.66 -25.54
C GLN A 50 -18.67 6.52 -24.53
N TYR A 51 -18.83 6.84 -23.25
CA TYR A 51 -18.94 5.87 -22.15
C TYR A 51 -20.15 6.17 -21.27
N LYS A 52 -21.32 6.30 -21.89
CA LYS A 52 -22.59 6.75 -21.26
C LYS A 52 -23.02 5.95 -20.02
N THR A 53 -22.62 4.69 -19.93
CA THR A 53 -22.95 3.78 -18.83
C THR A 53 -22.01 3.95 -17.62
N PHE A 54 -20.95 4.75 -17.74
CA PHE A 54 -19.98 4.92 -16.68
C PHE A 54 -20.48 5.95 -15.68
N GLU A 55 -20.52 5.55 -14.42
CA GLU A 55 -20.95 6.38 -13.30
C GLU A 55 -19.75 6.83 -12.46
N THR A 56 -20.00 7.58 -11.39
CA THR A 56 -18.96 7.99 -10.46
C THR A 56 -19.19 7.48 -9.05
N PHE A 57 -18.12 7.37 -8.27
CA PHE A 57 -18.21 7.04 -6.84
C PHE A 57 -17.38 8.00 -5.99
N GLN A 58 -17.82 8.20 -4.74
CA GLN A 58 -17.05 8.87 -3.69
C GLN A 58 -16.60 7.90 -2.59
N SER A 59 -17.41 6.87 -2.35
CA SER A 59 -17.21 5.80 -1.38
C SER A 59 -17.66 4.49 -2.01
N LEU A 60 -17.09 3.38 -1.54
CA LEU A 60 -17.49 2.04 -1.97
C LEU A 60 -18.39 1.39 -0.92
N ASP A 61 -19.07 0.34 -1.33
CA ASP A 61 -19.80 -0.58 -0.48
C ASP A 61 -19.57 -2.03 -0.97
N ASN A 62 -20.15 -3.01 -0.27
CA ASN A 62 -19.96 -4.43 -0.59
C ASN A 62 -20.66 -4.90 -1.88
N SER A 63 -21.34 -4.02 -2.63
CA SER A 63 -21.93 -4.37 -3.93
C SER A 63 -20.92 -4.36 -5.08
N PHE A 64 -19.73 -3.81 -4.84
CA PHE A 64 -18.65 -3.79 -5.83
C PHE A 64 -17.92 -5.14 -5.87
N ASP A 65 -17.72 -5.66 -7.07
CA ASP A 65 -17.05 -6.94 -7.31
C ASP A 65 -15.52 -6.78 -7.39
N LEU A 66 -15.05 -5.61 -7.82
CA LEU A 66 -13.64 -5.35 -8.12
C LEU A 66 -13.30 -3.87 -8.02
N LEU A 67 -12.10 -3.56 -7.53
CA LEU A 67 -11.45 -2.27 -7.76
C LEU A 67 -10.22 -2.42 -8.66
N ILE A 68 -10.17 -1.64 -9.73
CA ILE A 68 -9.03 -1.49 -10.63
C ILE A 68 -8.29 -0.18 -10.30
N SER A 69 -7.04 -0.29 -9.87
CA SER A 69 -6.15 0.85 -9.63
C SER A 69 -5.22 1.05 -10.82
N MET A 70 -5.22 2.24 -11.43
CA MET A 70 -4.37 2.57 -12.57
C MET A 70 -3.18 3.46 -12.18
N GLY A 71 -2.01 2.86 -12.01
CA GLY A 71 -0.79 3.56 -11.62
C GLY A 71 0.24 2.61 -11.03
N GLY A 72 1.21 3.16 -10.31
CA GLY A 72 2.17 2.35 -9.56
C GLY A 72 1.64 1.95 -8.18
N ASP A 73 2.51 1.34 -7.38
CA ASP A 73 2.19 0.87 -6.02
C ASP A 73 1.59 1.97 -5.13
N GLY A 74 2.11 3.19 -5.20
CA GLY A 74 1.55 4.33 -4.46
C GLY A 74 0.10 4.68 -4.83
N THR A 75 -0.36 4.31 -6.03
CA THR A 75 -1.78 4.45 -6.42
C THR A 75 -2.64 3.40 -5.73
N ILE A 76 -2.16 2.17 -5.64
CA ILE A 76 -2.84 1.08 -4.90
C ILE A 76 -2.94 1.42 -3.42
N LEU A 77 -1.87 1.93 -2.81
CA LEU A 77 -1.88 2.34 -1.39
C LEU A 77 -2.89 3.45 -1.07
N ARG A 78 -3.33 4.22 -2.07
CA ARG A 78 -4.48 5.14 -1.90
C ARG A 78 -5.80 4.47 -2.25
N ALA A 79 -5.83 3.58 -3.22
CA ALA A 79 -7.02 2.82 -3.56
C ALA A 79 -7.54 1.97 -2.38
N ILE A 80 -6.65 1.35 -1.61
CA ILE A 80 -7.03 0.51 -0.47
C ILE A 80 -7.80 1.29 0.61
N THR A 81 -7.67 2.62 0.68
CA THR A 81 -8.40 3.41 1.68
C THR A 81 -9.89 3.51 1.36
N TYR A 82 -10.28 3.34 0.09
CA TYR A 82 -11.69 3.25 -0.32
C TYR A 82 -12.26 1.85 -0.04
N VAL A 83 -11.44 0.80 -0.19
CA VAL A 83 -11.84 -0.58 0.06
C VAL A 83 -11.92 -0.88 1.56
N SER A 84 -10.92 -0.47 2.33
CA SER A 84 -10.87 -0.68 3.78
C SER A 84 -11.26 -2.12 4.16
N ASN A 85 -12.31 -2.31 4.96
CA ASN A 85 -12.84 -3.60 5.40
C ASN A 85 -13.95 -4.18 4.50
N LEU A 86 -14.23 -3.60 3.33
CA LEU A 86 -15.32 -4.04 2.42
C LEU A 86 -15.00 -5.35 1.69
N SER A 87 -13.80 -5.91 1.86
CA SER A 87 -13.40 -7.19 1.24
C SER A 87 -13.49 -7.22 -0.29
N ILE A 88 -13.54 -6.06 -0.95
CA ILE A 88 -13.51 -5.91 -2.41
C ILE A 88 -12.10 -6.26 -2.91
N PRO A 89 -11.94 -7.23 -3.83
CA PRO A 89 -10.66 -7.51 -4.47
C PRO A 89 -10.10 -6.30 -5.22
N ILE A 90 -8.78 -6.15 -5.20
CA ILE A 90 -8.06 -5.06 -5.86
C ILE A 90 -7.07 -5.63 -6.87
N ILE A 91 -7.01 -5.00 -8.04
CA ILE A 91 -5.97 -5.27 -9.04
C ILE A 91 -5.33 -3.97 -9.52
N GLY A 92 -4.03 -4.02 -9.81
CA GLY A 92 -3.24 -2.88 -10.23
C GLY A 92 -2.77 -2.96 -11.68
N ILE A 93 -3.15 -1.96 -12.49
CA ILE A 93 -2.60 -1.74 -13.82
C ILE A 93 -1.44 -0.76 -13.71
N ASN A 94 -0.23 -1.25 -13.92
CA ASN A 94 0.99 -0.46 -13.91
C ASN A 94 1.11 0.38 -15.19
N THR A 95 1.07 1.70 -15.02
CA THR A 95 1.26 2.69 -16.10
C THR A 95 2.62 3.38 -16.04
N GLY A 96 3.59 2.78 -15.35
CA GLY A 96 4.91 3.35 -15.13
C GLY A 96 5.97 2.27 -14.95
N ARG A 97 6.90 2.50 -14.02
CA ARG A 97 7.88 1.47 -13.64
C ARG A 97 7.12 0.34 -12.95
N LEU A 98 7.46 -0.90 -13.30
CA LEU A 98 6.92 -2.11 -12.66
C LEU A 98 6.91 -1.93 -11.12
N GLY A 99 5.90 -2.43 -10.42
CA GLY A 99 5.80 -2.39 -8.97
C GLY A 99 5.79 -3.79 -8.36
N PHE A 100 5.60 -3.88 -7.04
CA PHE A 100 5.28 -5.14 -6.36
C PHE A 100 3.76 -5.36 -6.20
N LEU A 101 2.96 -4.29 -6.27
CA LEU A 101 1.50 -4.34 -6.12
C LEU A 101 0.81 -4.18 -7.48
N ALA A 102 1.29 -3.26 -8.31
CA ALA A 102 0.79 -3.06 -9.68
C ALA A 102 1.57 -3.94 -10.65
N THR A 103 1.00 -5.09 -11.02
CA THR A 103 1.67 -6.13 -11.82
C THR A 103 1.22 -6.17 -13.28
N ILE A 104 -0.02 -5.77 -13.60
CA ILE A 104 -0.53 -5.81 -14.98
C ILE A 104 0.11 -4.68 -15.80
N GLN A 105 0.78 -5.01 -16.89
CA GLN A 105 1.31 -4.01 -17.83
C GLN A 105 0.23 -3.53 -18.81
N THR A 106 0.40 -2.33 -19.37
CA THR A 106 -0.55 -1.75 -20.33
C THR A 106 -0.88 -2.68 -21.51
N ASN A 107 0.10 -3.41 -22.03
CA ASN A 107 -0.06 -4.35 -23.16
C ASN A 107 -0.70 -5.69 -22.77
N GLN A 108 -1.00 -5.91 -21.49
CA GLN A 108 -1.57 -7.15 -20.96
C GLN A 108 -2.98 -6.92 -20.36
N ILE A 109 -3.55 -5.72 -20.49
CA ILE A 109 -4.83 -5.37 -19.86
C ILE A 109 -5.95 -6.31 -20.30
N GLU A 110 -6.11 -6.51 -21.61
CA GLU A 110 -7.21 -7.30 -22.16
C GLU A 110 -7.13 -8.76 -21.70
N SER A 111 -5.98 -9.41 -21.85
CA SER A 111 -5.78 -10.81 -21.43
C SER A 111 -5.91 -11.01 -19.91
N ALA A 112 -5.41 -10.05 -19.13
CA ALA A 112 -5.56 -10.08 -17.69
C ALA A 112 -7.03 -9.95 -17.27
N LEU A 113 -7.79 -9.05 -17.91
CA LEU A 113 -9.19 -8.89 -17.62
C LEU A 113 -10.02 -10.09 -18.10
N ASP A 114 -9.68 -10.72 -19.23
CA ASP A 114 -10.37 -11.95 -19.67
C ASP A 114 -10.28 -13.01 -18.57
N SER A 115 -9.08 -13.22 -18.02
CA SER A 115 -8.86 -14.13 -16.89
C SER A 115 -9.69 -13.74 -15.67
N ILE A 116 -9.82 -12.44 -15.36
CA ILE A 116 -10.62 -11.95 -14.23
C ILE A 116 -12.12 -12.18 -14.44
N PHE A 117 -12.64 -11.92 -15.64
CA PHE A 117 -14.05 -12.15 -15.97
C PHE A 117 -14.40 -13.64 -16.00
N GLU A 118 -13.45 -14.49 -16.37
CA GLU A 118 -13.60 -15.96 -16.36
C GLU A 118 -13.40 -16.59 -14.96
N GLY A 119 -12.88 -15.83 -14.00
CA GLY A 119 -12.55 -16.34 -12.66
C GLY A 119 -11.22 -17.09 -12.57
N ASP A 120 -10.38 -17.02 -13.61
CA ASP A 120 -9.06 -17.65 -13.68
C ASP A 120 -7.99 -16.79 -12.99
N TYR A 121 -8.11 -16.65 -11.68
CA TYR A 121 -7.14 -15.96 -10.83
C TYR A 121 -7.20 -16.49 -9.40
N LYS A 122 -6.19 -16.13 -8.60
CA LYS A 122 -6.18 -16.40 -7.16
C LYS A 122 -6.26 -15.11 -6.36
N ILE A 123 -6.83 -15.20 -5.15
CA ILE A 123 -6.82 -14.11 -4.18
C ILE A 123 -5.60 -14.24 -3.27
N SER A 124 -4.80 -13.20 -3.24
CA SER A 124 -3.67 -13.01 -2.35
C SER A 124 -4.08 -12.07 -1.21
N GLU A 125 -4.40 -12.64 -0.04
CA GLU A 125 -4.78 -11.84 1.13
C GLU A 125 -3.56 -11.19 1.78
N ARG A 126 -3.62 -9.88 2.01
CA ARG A 126 -2.54 -9.11 2.62
C ARG A 126 -2.93 -8.63 4.01
N SER A 127 -2.15 -9.02 5.01
CA SER A 127 -2.24 -8.47 6.37
C SER A 127 -1.84 -7.00 6.38
N LEU A 128 -2.48 -6.23 7.27
CA LEU A 128 -2.20 -4.81 7.47
C LEU A 128 -1.75 -4.55 8.90
N LEU A 129 -1.03 -3.45 9.06
CA LEU A 129 -0.76 -2.84 10.35
C LEU A 129 -1.93 -1.92 10.70
N CYS A 130 -2.23 -1.78 11.98
CA CYS A 130 -3.18 -0.85 12.55
C CYS A 130 -2.51 -0.08 13.68
N ILE A 131 -2.89 1.18 13.87
CA ILE A 131 -2.35 2.05 14.91
C ILE A 131 -3.45 2.63 15.81
N GLU A 132 -3.12 2.75 17.08
CA GLU A 132 -3.86 3.52 18.08
C GLU A 132 -2.89 4.49 18.78
N THR A 133 -3.37 5.68 19.14
CA THR A 133 -2.55 6.67 19.83
C THR A 133 -3.19 7.13 21.14
N LYS A 134 -2.37 7.41 22.15
CA LYS A 134 -2.79 7.99 23.43
C LYS A 134 -1.92 9.22 23.75
N PRO A 135 -2.47 10.45 23.74
CA PRO A 135 -3.86 10.80 23.39
C PRO A 135 -4.21 10.52 21.92
N GLU A 136 -5.51 10.46 21.61
CA GLU A 136 -6.01 10.23 20.25
C GLU A 136 -5.61 11.38 19.30
N ASN A 137 -5.21 11.02 18.08
CA ASN A 137 -4.91 11.98 17.02
C ASN A 137 -6.00 11.97 15.94
N LYS A 138 -6.63 13.13 15.69
CA LYS A 138 -7.76 13.26 14.78
C LYS A 138 -7.47 12.84 13.34
N ASP A 139 -6.23 13.02 12.86
CA ASP A 139 -5.84 12.67 11.49
C ASP A 139 -5.74 11.15 11.30
N LEU A 140 -5.63 10.39 12.39
CA LEU A 140 -5.47 8.94 12.37
C LEU A 140 -6.78 8.19 12.65
N ILE A 141 -7.78 8.81 13.30
CA ILE A 141 -9.02 8.12 13.74
C ILE A 141 -9.74 7.42 12.59
N GLN A 142 -9.97 8.11 11.47
CA GLN A 142 -10.77 7.56 10.38
C GLN A 142 -10.05 6.45 9.61
N LEU A 143 -8.72 6.45 9.66
CA LEU A 143 -7.89 5.83 8.65
C LEU A 143 -6.57 5.37 9.31
N ASN A 144 -6.71 4.45 10.26
CA ASN A 144 -5.69 4.04 11.21
C ASN A 144 -4.94 2.74 10.83
N PHE A 145 -4.85 2.41 9.54
CA PHE A 145 -4.18 1.18 9.07
C PHE A 145 -3.16 1.48 7.97
N ALA A 146 -2.20 0.58 7.74
CA ALA A 146 -1.22 0.67 6.66
C ALA A 146 -1.00 -0.72 6.04
N LEU A 147 -0.92 -0.79 4.71
CA LEU A 147 -0.60 -2.04 4.01
C LEU A 147 0.89 -2.31 4.01
N ASN A 148 1.73 -1.30 3.78
CA ASN A 148 3.17 -1.48 3.72
C ASN A 148 3.81 -1.24 5.10
N GLU A 149 3.75 -0.01 5.60
CA GLU A 149 4.45 0.34 6.82
C GLU A 149 3.80 1.47 7.61
N ILE A 150 4.08 1.44 8.91
CA ILE A 150 3.97 2.57 9.81
C ILE A 150 5.38 3.01 10.16
N ALA A 151 5.75 4.22 9.78
CA ALA A 151 7.09 4.77 10.05
C ALA A 151 7.00 6.02 10.92
N VAL A 152 7.82 6.06 11.95
CA VAL A 152 8.04 7.22 12.80
C VAL A 152 9.34 7.87 12.37
N SER A 153 9.37 9.20 12.21
CA SER A 153 10.58 9.93 11.88
C SER A 153 10.65 11.30 12.54
N ARG A 154 11.87 11.84 12.66
CA ARG A 154 12.10 13.22 13.11
C ARG A 154 11.33 14.24 12.25
N LYS A 155 10.90 15.35 12.86
CA LYS A 155 10.21 16.47 12.18
C LYS A 155 11.04 17.74 12.29
N ASN A 156 11.27 18.45 11.18
CA ASN A 156 11.90 19.78 11.16
C ASN A 156 13.27 19.91 11.85
N THR A 157 14.01 18.80 12.04
CA THR A 157 15.30 18.81 12.73
C THR A 157 16.29 17.85 12.07
N THR A 158 17.58 18.12 12.26
CA THR A 158 18.69 17.23 11.91
C THR A 158 19.13 16.36 13.08
N SER A 159 18.55 16.58 14.26
CA SER A 159 18.82 15.76 15.44
C SER A 159 18.06 14.44 15.36
N MET A 160 18.72 13.35 15.75
CA MET A 160 18.07 12.05 15.88
C MET A 160 17.01 12.08 16.98
N ILE A 161 16.05 11.16 16.85
CA ILE A 161 15.05 10.87 17.88
C ILE A 161 15.40 9.56 18.58
N THR A 162 14.90 9.41 19.81
CA THR A 162 14.92 8.17 20.57
C THR A 162 13.54 7.53 20.48
N VAL A 163 13.46 6.32 19.95
CA VAL A 163 12.21 5.55 19.88
C VAL A 163 12.28 4.39 20.87
N HIS A 164 11.65 4.57 22.02
CA HIS A 164 11.47 3.51 23.02
C HIS A 164 10.47 2.49 22.48
N THR A 165 10.88 1.22 22.38
CA THR A 165 10.10 0.15 21.75
C THR A 165 9.84 -0.97 22.74
N HIS A 166 8.58 -1.36 22.89
CA HIS A 166 8.16 -2.53 23.66
C HIS A 166 7.41 -3.51 22.76
N LEU A 167 7.57 -4.80 23.02
CA LEU A 167 6.88 -5.91 22.36
C LEU A 167 6.08 -6.67 23.41
N ASP A 168 4.77 -6.74 23.27
CA ASP A 168 3.86 -7.39 24.25
C ASP A 168 4.09 -6.91 25.70
N GLY A 169 4.41 -5.62 25.85
CA GLY A 169 4.71 -4.98 27.14
C GLY A 169 6.15 -5.14 27.62
N GLU A 170 6.97 -5.98 26.98
CA GLU A 170 8.39 -6.16 27.31
C GLU A 170 9.26 -5.11 26.61
N TYR A 171 10.16 -4.46 27.34
CA TYR A 171 11.08 -3.49 26.77
C TYR A 171 12.11 -4.18 25.88
N LEU A 172 12.12 -3.84 24.58
CA LEU A 172 13.10 -4.34 23.63
C LEU A 172 14.37 -3.49 23.66
N THR A 173 14.26 -2.23 23.24
CA THR A 173 15.37 -1.28 23.17
C THR A 173 14.88 0.14 22.90
N SER A 174 15.82 1.09 22.93
CA SER A 174 15.61 2.48 22.53
C SER A 174 16.44 2.78 21.29
N TYR A 175 15.78 2.95 20.14
CA TYR A 175 16.46 3.23 18.88
C TYR A 175 16.83 4.71 18.79
N TRP A 176 18.12 5.02 18.75
CA TRP A 176 18.63 6.35 18.45
C TRP A 176 18.89 6.44 16.95
N SER A 177 18.03 7.14 16.22
CA SER A 177 17.94 7.02 14.77
C SER A 177 17.21 8.22 14.14
N ASP A 178 17.20 8.28 12.81
CA ASP A 178 16.33 9.22 12.08
C ASP A 178 14.85 8.84 12.19
N GLY A 179 14.58 7.57 12.56
CA GLY A 179 13.25 7.03 12.74
C GLY A 179 13.22 5.50 12.84
N LEU A 180 12.01 4.96 12.94
CA LEU A 180 11.76 3.52 13.06
C LEU A 180 10.60 3.13 12.13
N ILE A 181 10.77 2.05 11.38
CA ILE A 181 9.76 1.50 10.49
C ILE A 181 9.23 0.21 11.10
N VAL A 182 7.92 0.08 11.24
CA VAL A 182 7.25 -1.21 11.42
C VAL A 182 6.56 -1.55 10.11
N SER A 183 6.95 -2.66 9.49
CA SER A 183 6.49 -3.03 8.16
C SER A 183 5.83 -4.40 8.13
N SER A 184 4.76 -4.52 7.34
CA SER A 184 4.14 -5.78 6.99
C SER A 184 5.03 -6.58 6.03
N PRO A 185 4.73 -7.86 5.76
CA PRO A 185 5.40 -8.61 4.70
C PRO A 185 5.32 -7.92 3.33
N THR A 186 4.18 -7.27 3.04
CA THR A 186 3.97 -6.55 1.78
C THR A 186 4.84 -5.29 1.69
N GLY A 187 5.01 -4.58 2.80
CA GLY A 187 5.88 -3.40 2.87
C GLY A 187 7.37 -3.72 2.97
N SER A 188 7.74 -4.98 3.16
CA SER A 188 9.14 -5.40 3.24
C SER A 188 9.95 -5.03 2.00
N THR A 189 9.30 -4.92 0.84
CA THR A 189 9.89 -4.47 -0.44
C THR A 189 9.78 -2.97 -0.69
N GLY A 190 9.22 -2.21 0.26
CA GLY A 190 9.03 -0.77 0.21
C GLY A 190 10.13 -0.01 0.95
N TYR A 191 9.75 0.86 1.89
CA TYR A 191 10.71 1.70 2.60
C TYR A 191 11.64 0.87 3.50
N SER A 192 11.12 -0.21 4.09
CA SER A 192 11.90 -1.14 4.93
C SER A 192 13.12 -1.70 4.19
N LEU A 193 12.97 -2.14 2.93
CA LEU A 193 14.09 -2.64 2.11
C LEU A 193 15.19 -1.60 1.92
N SER A 194 14.79 -0.34 1.69
CA SER A 194 15.72 0.78 1.50
C SER A 194 16.54 1.08 2.76
N CYS A 195 16.00 0.75 3.94
CA CYS A 195 16.66 0.89 5.24
C CYS A 195 17.36 -0.40 5.70
N GLY A 196 17.54 -1.39 4.81
CA GLY A 196 18.26 -2.63 5.09
C GLY A 196 17.41 -3.74 5.70
N GLY A 197 16.08 -3.58 5.74
CA GLY A 197 15.14 -4.65 6.08
C GLY A 197 15.18 -5.81 5.08
N PRO A 198 14.91 -7.06 5.52
CA PRO A 198 14.84 -8.23 4.65
C PRO A 198 13.61 -8.20 3.75
N VAL A 199 13.69 -8.85 2.59
CA VAL A 199 12.52 -9.18 1.77
C VAL A 199 11.75 -10.32 2.42
N ILE A 200 10.45 -10.16 2.60
CA ILE A 200 9.57 -11.13 3.25
C ILE A 200 8.47 -11.55 2.26
N SER A 201 8.20 -12.85 2.19
CA SER A 201 7.10 -13.36 1.37
C SER A 201 5.76 -12.82 1.89
N PRO A 202 4.84 -12.35 1.02
CA PRO A 202 3.56 -11.77 1.43
C PRO A 202 2.70 -12.64 2.35
N ALA A 203 2.82 -13.97 2.26
CA ALA A 203 2.06 -14.92 3.06
C ALA A 203 2.65 -15.19 4.46
N ALA A 204 3.85 -14.66 4.76
CA ALA A 204 4.47 -14.82 6.06
C ALA A 204 3.66 -14.09 7.14
N LYS A 205 3.45 -14.73 8.29
CA LYS A 205 2.75 -14.15 9.43
C LYS A 205 3.73 -13.43 10.34
N SER A 206 4.32 -12.35 9.83
CA SER A 206 5.38 -11.63 10.54
C SER A 206 5.37 -10.13 10.25
N PHE A 207 5.77 -9.33 11.22
CA PHE A 207 6.17 -7.95 11.01
C PHE A 207 7.68 -7.80 11.08
N VAL A 208 8.20 -6.71 10.50
CA VAL A 208 9.61 -6.34 10.62
C VAL A 208 9.77 -4.94 11.16
N ILE A 209 10.64 -4.81 12.15
CA ILE A 209 11.05 -3.53 12.74
C ILE A 209 12.41 -3.16 12.15
N THR A 210 12.47 -2.08 11.39
CA THR A 210 13.67 -1.62 10.68
C THR A 210 14.02 -0.19 11.11
N PRO A 211 15.15 0.04 11.80
CA PRO A 211 15.59 1.40 12.16
C PRO A 211 16.11 2.16 10.95
N ILE A 212 15.85 3.48 10.90
CA ILE A 212 16.30 4.38 9.84
C ILE A 212 17.63 5.02 10.26
N ALA A 213 18.73 4.62 9.63
CA ALA A 213 20.08 5.14 9.93
C ALA A 213 20.40 5.20 11.45
N PRO A 214 20.34 4.05 12.17
CA PRO A 214 20.59 4.03 13.60
C PRO A 214 22.03 4.42 13.94
N HIS A 215 22.21 5.19 15.01
CA HIS A 215 23.54 5.50 15.55
C HIS A 215 24.24 4.27 16.14
N ASN A 216 23.47 3.31 16.66
CA ASN A 216 24.02 2.07 17.19
C ASN A 216 24.34 1.07 16.05
N LEU A 217 25.63 0.76 15.88
CA LEU A 217 26.13 -0.17 14.87
C LEU A 217 25.63 -1.61 15.02
N SER A 218 25.13 -2.01 16.20
CA SER A 218 24.57 -3.34 16.44
C SER A 218 23.06 -3.41 16.16
N ALA A 219 22.40 -2.29 15.89
CA ALA A 219 20.97 -2.30 15.56
C ALA A 219 20.76 -3.01 14.21
N ARG A 220 19.89 -4.01 14.22
CA ARG A 220 19.53 -4.79 13.03
C ARG A 220 18.01 -4.83 12.89
N PRO A 221 17.48 -5.02 11.68
CA PRO A 221 16.08 -5.32 11.50
C PRO A 221 15.70 -6.57 12.30
N LEU A 222 14.54 -6.52 12.96
CA LEU A 222 14.01 -7.62 13.76
C LEU A 222 12.68 -8.08 13.16
N ILE A 223 12.60 -9.37 12.81
CA ILE A 223 11.35 -10.00 12.41
C ILE A 223 10.67 -10.58 13.64
N ILE A 224 9.39 -10.30 13.80
CA ILE A 224 8.54 -10.76 14.92
C ILE A 224 7.24 -11.37 14.38
N PRO A 225 6.54 -12.20 15.16
CA PRO A 225 5.18 -12.64 14.84
C PRO A 225 4.25 -11.46 14.54
N ASP A 226 3.28 -11.64 13.64
CA ASP A 226 2.33 -10.58 13.28
C ASP A 226 1.19 -10.41 14.31
N ASP A 227 1.13 -11.21 15.38
CA ASP A 227 0.22 -11.05 16.51
C ASP A 227 0.83 -10.29 17.69
N THR A 228 2.11 -9.92 17.62
CA THR A 228 2.79 -9.10 18.63
C THR A 228 2.28 -7.65 18.63
N GLU A 229 1.93 -7.13 19.81
CA GLU A 229 1.64 -5.72 20.03
C GLU A 229 2.95 -4.94 20.17
N ILE A 230 3.10 -3.87 19.39
CA ILE A 230 4.30 -3.02 19.38
C ILE A 230 3.94 -1.66 19.95
N GLN A 231 4.54 -1.28 21.08
CA GLN A 231 4.34 0.04 21.68
C GLN A 231 5.58 0.92 21.46
N LEU A 232 5.35 2.10 20.91
CA LEU A 232 6.37 3.12 20.64
C LEU A 232 6.13 4.37 21.48
N LYS A 233 7.20 4.90 22.07
CA LYS A 233 7.24 6.25 22.64
C LYS A 233 8.45 6.99 22.09
N VAL A 234 8.24 8.22 21.63
CA VAL A 234 9.26 9.02 20.95
C VAL A 234 9.70 10.16 21.83
N ASP A 235 11.00 10.25 22.08
CA ASP A 235 11.64 11.37 22.75
C ASP A 235 12.63 12.05 21.79
N GLY A 236 12.63 13.38 21.75
CA GLY A 236 13.44 14.17 20.83
C GLY A 236 13.55 15.63 21.28
N ARG A 237 14.39 16.41 20.58
CA ARG A 237 14.56 17.84 20.87
C ARG A 237 13.34 18.68 20.51
N GLU A 238 12.68 18.31 19.41
CA GLU A 238 11.44 18.95 18.96
C GLU A 238 10.26 18.38 19.72
N GLU A 239 9.22 19.18 19.96
CA GLU A 239 7.99 18.74 20.66
C GLU A 239 7.17 17.71 19.88
N PHE A 240 7.35 17.66 18.56
CA PHE A 240 6.57 16.85 17.65
C PHE A 240 7.44 15.99 16.74
N TYR A 241 6.92 14.83 16.34
CA TYR A 241 7.49 13.95 15.35
C TYR A 241 6.49 13.65 14.23
N LEU A 242 6.98 13.10 13.12
CA LEU A 242 6.14 12.63 12.02
C LEU A 242 5.85 11.14 12.17
N ILE A 243 4.62 10.77 11.88
CA ILE A 243 4.25 9.38 11.65
C ILE A 243 3.63 9.26 10.26
N SER A 244 4.03 8.24 9.51
CA SER A 244 3.47 7.94 8.19
C SER A 244 2.84 6.56 8.18
N LEU A 245 1.68 6.46 7.54
CA LEU A 245 0.97 5.22 7.24
C LEU A 245 0.87 5.12 5.72
N ASP A 246 1.73 4.32 5.11
CA ASP A 246 1.95 4.30 3.67
C ASP A 246 2.19 5.72 3.11
N SER A 247 1.28 6.23 2.27
CA SER A 247 1.40 7.56 1.65
C SER A 247 0.79 8.72 2.44
N ARG A 248 0.28 8.45 3.66
CA ARG A 248 -0.37 9.44 4.53
C ARG A 248 0.54 9.78 5.70
N ILE A 249 0.46 11.03 6.16
CA ILE A 249 1.33 11.55 7.22
C ILE A 249 0.47 12.25 8.26
N ALA A 250 0.80 12.07 9.53
CA ALA A 250 0.28 12.84 10.65
C ALA A 250 1.45 13.36 11.51
N THR A 251 1.15 14.36 12.34
CA THR A 251 2.09 14.89 13.34
C THR A 251 1.62 14.48 14.72
N LEU A 252 2.52 13.90 15.53
CA LEU A 252 2.24 13.52 16.92
C LEU A 252 3.16 14.28 17.87
N HIS A 253 2.67 14.57 19.07
CA HIS A 253 3.48 15.15 20.16
C HIS A 253 4.29 14.04 20.84
N ASN A 254 5.49 14.32 21.34
CA ASN A 254 6.38 13.33 21.98
C ASN A 254 5.75 12.61 23.19
N SER A 255 4.81 13.24 23.88
CA SER A 255 4.05 12.59 24.96
C SER A 255 3.08 11.50 24.49
N THR A 256 2.91 11.33 23.17
CA THR A 256 1.98 10.37 22.59
C THR A 256 2.57 8.97 22.60
N ILE A 257 1.85 8.03 23.20
CA ILE A 257 2.11 6.60 23.09
C ILE A 257 1.43 6.09 21.83
N VAL A 258 2.20 5.42 20.98
CA VAL A 258 1.74 4.78 19.74
C VAL A 258 1.70 3.27 19.97
N THR A 259 0.57 2.64 19.68
CA THR A 259 0.42 1.18 19.72
C THR A 259 0.14 0.69 18.31
N ILE A 260 0.95 -0.25 17.83
CA ILE A 260 0.83 -0.85 16.50
C ILE A 260 0.53 -2.34 16.68
N LYS A 261 -0.48 -2.81 15.96
CA LYS A 261 -0.92 -4.21 15.96
C LYS A 261 -1.33 -4.63 14.56
N LYS A 262 -1.65 -5.91 14.37
CA LYS A 262 -2.31 -6.38 13.16
C LYS A 262 -3.74 -5.86 13.08
N ALA A 263 -4.17 -5.47 11.88
CA ALA A 263 -5.55 -5.12 11.62
C ALA A 263 -6.45 -6.37 11.63
N ASP A 264 -7.70 -6.21 12.07
CA ASP A 264 -8.70 -7.28 12.12
C ASP A 264 -9.28 -7.66 10.74
N PHE A 265 -8.80 -7.03 9.67
CA PHE A 265 -9.19 -7.28 8.30
C PHE A 265 -7.96 -7.40 7.39
N LYS A 266 -8.20 -7.91 6.18
CA LYS A 266 -7.18 -8.07 5.15
C LYS A 266 -7.61 -7.37 3.87
N ILE A 267 -6.63 -6.98 3.06
CA ILE A 267 -6.89 -6.53 1.69
C ILE A 267 -6.73 -7.73 0.76
N LYS A 268 -7.73 -7.94 -0.12
CA LYS A 268 -7.70 -8.99 -1.13
C LYS A 268 -7.08 -8.43 -2.40
N MET A 269 -5.90 -8.94 -2.78
CA MET A 269 -5.27 -8.61 -4.06
C MET A 269 -5.54 -9.72 -5.05
N ILE A 270 -5.95 -9.39 -6.28
CA ILE A 270 -5.99 -10.36 -7.37
C ILE A 270 -4.55 -10.67 -7.81
N GLU A 271 -4.25 -11.95 -8.00
CA GLU A 271 -3.00 -12.41 -8.57
C GLU A 271 -3.34 -13.38 -9.72
N LEU A 272 -2.89 -13.06 -10.93
CA LEU A 272 -3.09 -13.92 -12.10
C LEU A 272 -2.20 -15.16 -11.98
N HIS A 273 -2.64 -16.30 -12.52
CA HIS A 273 -1.86 -17.54 -12.45
C HIS A 273 -0.50 -17.46 -13.18
N SER A 274 -0.39 -16.56 -14.16
CA SER A 274 0.82 -16.28 -14.93
C SER A 274 1.83 -15.39 -14.21
N GLU A 275 1.49 -14.83 -13.04
CA GLU A 275 2.38 -13.97 -12.26
C GLU A 275 2.54 -14.52 -10.84
N SER A 276 3.72 -14.27 -10.26
CA SER A 276 3.98 -14.58 -8.87
C SER A 276 4.81 -13.49 -8.19
N PHE A 277 4.78 -13.48 -6.85
CA PHE A 277 5.69 -12.66 -6.06
C PHE A 277 7.15 -12.91 -6.43
N ILE A 278 7.53 -14.18 -6.67
CA ILE A 278 8.90 -14.56 -7.01
C ILE A 278 9.30 -14.01 -8.40
N ASP A 279 8.41 -14.10 -9.38
CA ASP A 279 8.67 -13.53 -10.73
C ASP A 279 8.84 -12.02 -10.66
N THR A 280 7.97 -11.36 -9.90
CA THR A 280 8.05 -9.91 -9.68
C THR A 280 9.36 -9.54 -9.01
N LEU A 281 9.75 -10.27 -7.95
CA LEU A 281 10.99 -10.07 -7.21
C LEU A 281 12.23 -10.21 -8.12
N ARG A 282 12.28 -11.25 -8.95
CA ARG A 282 13.35 -11.48 -9.92
C ARG A 282 13.44 -10.36 -10.95
N LYS A 283 12.31 -10.00 -11.59
CA LYS A 283 12.22 -8.89 -12.55
C LYS A 283 12.63 -7.55 -11.92
N LYS A 284 12.30 -7.34 -10.64
CA LYS A 284 12.49 -6.07 -9.90
C LYS A 284 13.91 -5.84 -9.43
N LEU A 285 14.48 -6.84 -8.77
CA LEU A 285 15.79 -6.75 -8.13
C LEU A 285 16.90 -7.33 -9.03
N LEU A 286 16.57 -7.69 -10.27
CA LEU A 286 17.45 -8.44 -11.18
C LEU A 286 18.02 -9.68 -10.48
N TRP A 287 17.19 -10.31 -9.64
CA TRP A 287 17.65 -11.30 -8.68
C TRP A 287 18.01 -12.58 -9.43
N GLY A 288 19.30 -12.92 -9.42
CA GLY A 288 19.84 -14.08 -10.10
C GLY A 288 20.10 -13.86 -11.60
N GLU A 289 20.03 -12.62 -12.08
CA GLU A 289 20.53 -12.27 -13.40
C GLU A 289 22.06 -12.23 -13.36
N ASP A 290 22.71 -13.15 -14.06
CA ASP A 290 24.16 -13.15 -14.27
C ASP A 290 24.42 -12.86 -15.75
N LYS A 291 25.12 -11.75 -16.04
CA LYS A 291 25.50 -11.35 -17.40
C LYS A 291 26.48 -12.32 -18.09
N ARG A 292 26.96 -13.34 -17.37
CA ARG A 292 27.82 -14.41 -17.90
C ARG A 292 27.02 -15.58 -18.49
N ASN A 293 25.72 -15.66 -18.20
CA ASN A 293 24.77 -16.57 -18.83
C ASN A 293 24.02 -15.86 -19.96
#